data_AF-A0A1Y2WPP4-F1
#
_entry.id   AF-A0A1Y2WPP4-F1
#
_cell.length_a   1.000
_cell.length_b   1.000
_cell.length_c   1.000
_cell.angle_alpha   90.00
_cell.angle_beta   90.00
_cell.angle_gamma   90.00
#
_symmetry.space_group_name_H-M   'P 1'
#
loop_
_entity.id
_entity.type
_entity.pdbx_description
1 polymer ?
#
loop_
_entity_poly.entity_id
_entity_poly.type
_entity_poly.pdbx_seq_one_letter_code
_entity_poly.pdbx_strand_id
1 'polypeptide(L)'
;MLFYMGSTGSFGYTGLTQSDKNKLLYWSIYETDLPGRGLKLNHDLMLQQLRQRHGDWSDPLISQCLEKAHLDNVYPIFVMPDLPYWGRDGCILIGDAAHALPPRSGQGASQAFEDGEALALLLAGYLEKEHDPDDAISRSILGLFEVRAPRVNGIKADALRWKDPKMPMSWLKTMGLYISLFILVRVKKVLNLFARRDLWNVRDAVSKYLAR
;
A
#
# COMPACT_ATOMS: atom_id res chain seq x y z
N MET A 1 0.34 -2.69 17.71
CA MET A 1 1.23 -2.56 16.54
C MET A 1 2.17 -1.40 16.77
N LEU A 2 3.49 -1.65 16.69
CA LEU A 2 4.53 -0.64 16.85
C LEU A 2 5.39 -0.60 15.59
N PHE A 3 5.79 0.61 15.19
CA PHE A 3 6.66 0.87 14.04
C PHE A 3 7.88 1.63 14.51
N TYR A 4 9.06 1.13 14.14
CA TYR A 4 10.33 1.78 14.41
C TYR A 4 10.99 2.18 13.10
N MET A 5 11.44 3.44 13.03
CA MET A 5 12.24 3.96 11.91
C MET A 5 13.64 4.23 12.44
N GLY A 6 14.55 3.30 12.17
CA GLY A 6 15.94 3.41 12.59
C GLY A 6 16.82 3.98 11.48
N SER A 7 18.12 3.96 11.73
CA SER A 7 19.10 4.50 10.79
C SER A 7 19.10 3.74 9.47
N THR A 8 18.77 2.44 9.45
CA THR A 8 18.96 1.51 8.33
C THR A 8 17.68 0.94 7.71
N GLY A 9 16.49 1.28 8.22
CA GLY A 9 15.22 0.93 7.61
C GLY A 9 14.02 1.13 8.52
N SER A 10 12.93 0.45 8.18
CA SER A 10 11.78 0.30 9.06
C SER A 10 11.69 -1.12 9.61
N PHE A 11 11.30 -1.24 10.87
CA PHE A 11 10.99 -2.51 11.51
C PHE A 11 9.69 -2.35 12.29
N GLY A 12 8.73 -3.23 12.04
CA GLY A 12 7.47 -3.21 12.75
C GLY A 12 7.24 -4.54 13.46
N TYR A 13 6.59 -4.49 14.61
CA TYR A 13 6.14 -5.69 15.30
C TYR A 13 4.82 -5.48 16.04
N THR A 14 4.10 -6.57 16.28
CA THR A 14 2.84 -6.56 17.03
C THR A 14 2.63 -7.93 17.68
N GLY A 15 1.84 -7.99 18.75
CA GLY A 15 1.34 -9.28 19.23
C GLY A 15 0.53 -9.96 18.13
N LEU A 16 0.82 -11.23 17.84
CA LEU A 16 0.24 -11.96 16.71
C LEU A 16 -1.28 -12.10 16.85
N THR A 17 -1.77 -12.35 18.07
CA THR A 17 -3.20 -12.50 18.37
C THR A 17 -3.49 -12.25 19.87
N GLN A 18 -4.77 -12.12 20.24
CA GLN A 18 -5.18 -12.21 21.64
C GLN A 18 -5.10 -13.65 22.20
N SER A 19 -5.06 -14.66 21.32
CA SER A 19 -5.10 -16.09 21.69
C SER A 19 -3.72 -16.66 22.06
N ASP A 20 -2.63 -16.08 21.56
CA ASP A 20 -1.26 -16.47 21.93
C ASP A 20 -0.44 -15.23 22.30
N LYS A 21 -0.42 -14.92 23.60
CA LYS A 21 0.28 -13.76 24.18
C LYS A 21 1.80 -13.86 24.11
N ASN A 22 2.34 -15.04 23.78
CA ASN A 22 3.77 -15.30 23.75
C ASN A 22 4.37 -15.23 22.33
N LYS A 23 3.58 -14.82 21.33
CA LYS A 23 4.05 -14.67 19.95
C LYS A 23 3.98 -13.23 19.46
N LEU A 24 5.06 -12.82 18.82
CA LEU A 24 5.16 -11.57 18.10
C LEU A 24 5.17 -11.85 16.60
N LEU A 25 4.39 -11.07 15.86
CA LEU A 25 4.57 -10.88 14.43
C LEU A 25 5.54 -9.73 14.23
N TYR A 26 6.50 -9.88 13.32
CA TYR A 26 7.36 -8.79 12.86
C TYR A 26 7.33 -8.67 11.34
N TRP A 27 7.67 -7.49 10.83
CA TRP A 27 7.91 -7.25 9.41
C TRP A 27 8.98 -6.17 9.23
N SER A 28 9.70 -6.26 8.11
CA SER A 28 10.61 -5.22 7.66
C SER A 28 10.55 -5.13 6.15
N ILE A 29 10.64 -3.91 5.63
CA ILE A 29 10.61 -3.64 4.19
C ILE A 29 11.92 -2.97 3.83
N TYR A 30 12.67 -3.56 2.92
CA TYR A 30 13.94 -3.04 2.42
C TYR A 30 14.20 -3.51 1.00
N GLU A 31 15.01 -2.75 0.28
CA GLU A 31 15.45 -3.09 -1.08
C GLU A 31 16.56 -4.15 -1.03
N THR A 32 16.46 -5.14 -1.93
CA THR A 32 17.41 -6.24 -2.08
C THR A 32 17.32 -6.82 -3.49
N ASP A 33 18.37 -7.48 -3.93
CA ASP A 33 18.37 -8.16 -5.23
C ASP A 33 17.45 -9.38 -5.19
N LEU A 34 16.53 -9.44 -6.15
CA LEU A 34 15.65 -10.59 -6.31
C LEU A 34 16.31 -11.63 -7.22
N PRO A 35 16.14 -12.93 -6.91
CA PRO A 35 16.58 -13.97 -7.81
C PRO A 35 15.79 -13.92 -9.12
N GLY A 36 16.34 -14.50 -10.18
CA GLY A 36 15.65 -14.63 -11.46
C GLY A 36 14.27 -15.31 -11.34
N ARG A 37 13.39 -15.04 -12.30
CA ARG A 37 12.01 -15.56 -12.30
C ARG A 37 11.99 -17.09 -12.13
N GLY A 38 11.18 -17.57 -11.18
CA GLY A 38 11.00 -19.00 -10.89
C GLY A 38 12.05 -19.61 -9.96
N LEU A 39 13.07 -18.84 -9.56
CA LEU A 39 14.04 -19.29 -8.57
C LEU A 39 13.54 -19.02 -7.15
N LYS A 40 13.91 -19.89 -6.22
CA LYS A 40 13.58 -19.73 -4.80
C LYS A 40 14.42 -18.63 -4.18
N LEU A 41 13.79 -17.87 -3.29
CA LEU A 41 14.48 -16.88 -2.46
C LEU A 41 15.37 -17.60 -1.45
N ASN A 42 16.59 -17.10 -1.25
CA ASN A 42 17.48 -17.62 -0.22
C ASN A 42 17.11 -17.00 1.14
N HIS A 43 16.39 -17.76 1.96
CA HIS A 43 15.93 -17.29 3.28
C HIS A 43 17.10 -17.00 4.22
N ASP A 44 18.20 -17.75 4.16
CA ASP A 44 19.38 -17.51 5.00
C ASP A 44 20.02 -16.16 4.68
N LEU A 45 20.11 -15.83 3.38
CA LEU A 45 20.59 -14.52 2.93
C LEU A 45 19.68 -13.39 3.41
N MET A 46 18.35 -13.57 3.32
CA MET A 46 17.39 -12.57 3.81
C MET A 46 17.48 -12.39 5.33
N LEU A 47 17.69 -13.47 6.08
CA LEU A 47 17.85 -13.42 7.53
C LEU A 47 19.16 -12.72 7.90
N GLN A 48 20.24 -13.01 7.16
CA GLN A 48 21.52 -12.31 7.31
C GLN A 48 21.37 -10.82 7.03
N GLN A 49 20.70 -10.43 5.95
CA GLN A 49 20.44 -9.03 5.61
C GLN A 49 19.58 -8.34 6.67
N LEU A 50 18.55 -9.02 7.18
CA LEU A 50 17.69 -8.51 8.26
C LEU A 50 18.52 -8.21 9.53
N ARG A 51 19.38 -9.15 9.94
CA ARG A 51 20.25 -9.00 11.12
C ARG A 51 21.31 -7.93 10.91
N GLN A 52 21.96 -7.90 9.75
CA GLN A 52 22.95 -6.87 9.43
C GLN A 52 22.34 -5.47 9.43
N ARG A 53 21.09 -5.35 8.96
CA ARG A 53 20.42 -4.06 8.87
C ARG A 53 20.02 -3.55 10.24
N HIS A 54 19.42 -4.39 11.08
CA HIS A 54 18.78 -3.94 12.33
C HIS A 54 19.52 -4.32 13.62
N GLY A 55 20.61 -5.09 13.52
CA GLY A 55 21.34 -5.65 14.67
C GLY A 55 22.00 -4.61 15.56
N ASP A 56 22.41 -3.47 14.99
CA ASP A 56 23.05 -2.37 15.73
C ASP A 56 22.03 -1.42 16.37
N TRP A 57 20.73 -1.71 16.29
CA TRP A 57 19.70 -0.88 16.89
C TRP A 57 19.65 -1.12 18.40
N SER A 58 19.58 -0.04 19.18
CA SER A 58 19.62 -0.09 20.64
C SER A 58 18.32 -0.56 21.30
N ASP A 59 17.29 -0.90 20.52
CA ASP A 59 16.00 -1.36 21.05
C ASP A 59 16.08 -2.86 21.44
N PRO A 60 15.96 -3.18 22.74
CA PRO A 60 16.12 -4.56 23.21
C PRO A 60 15.04 -5.52 22.70
N LEU A 61 13.84 -5.02 22.37
CA LEU A 61 12.77 -5.86 21.80
C LEU A 61 13.09 -6.21 20.35
N ILE A 62 13.67 -5.29 19.59
CA ILE A 62 14.10 -5.56 18.21
C ILE A 62 15.25 -6.56 18.24
N SER A 63 16.23 -6.40 19.13
CA SER A 63 17.32 -7.39 19.31
C SER A 63 16.77 -8.79 19.61
N GLN A 64 15.82 -8.92 20.55
CA GLN A 64 15.17 -10.20 20.86
C GLN A 64 14.37 -10.77 19.68
N CYS A 65 13.71 -9.91 18.89
CA CYS A 65 13.02 -10.33 17.67
C CYS A 65 14.02 -10.88 16.65
N LEU A 66 15.18 -10.24 16.45
CA LEU A 66 16.20 -10.65 15.49
C LEU A 66 16.92 -11.94 15.90
N GLU A 67 17.13 -12.16 17.20
CA GLU A 67 17.70 -13.39 17.74
C GLU A 67 16.80 -14.60 17.49
N LYS A 68 15.49 -14.43 17.72
CA LYS A 68 14.47 -15.48 17.55
C LYS A 68 13.81 -15.49 16.17
N ALA A 69 14.20 -14.58 15.28
CA ALA A 69 13.60 -14.42 13.97
C ALA A 69 13.74 -15.70 13.15
N HIS A 70 12.60 -16.20 12.69
CA HIS A 70 12.50 -17.25 11.69
C HIS A 70 11.75 -16.68 10.48
N LEU A 71 12.31 -16.86 9.28
CA LEU A 71 11.67 -16.41 8.04
C LEU A 71 10.78 -17.52 7.48
N ASP A 72 9.51 -17.47 7.85
CA ASP A 72 8.49 -18.31 7.22
C ASP A 72 8.12 -17.79 5.83
N ASN A 73 7.93 -16.47 5.73
CA ASN A 73 7.39 -15.83 4.53
C ASN A 73 8.19 -14.59 4.17
N VAL A 74 8.70 -14.55 2.95
CA VAL A 74 9.29 -13.36 2.36
C VAL A 74 8.53 -13.06 1.07
N TYR A 75 8.03 -11.83 0.96
CA TYR A 75 7.21 -11.40 -0.16
C TYR A 75 7.94 -10.33 -0.97
N PRO A 76 8.47 -10.67 -2.15
CA PRO A 76 8.95 -9.68 -3.09
C PRO A 76 7.82 -8.71 -3.47
N ILE A 77 8.13 -7.41 -3.46
CA ILE A 77 7.16 -6.38 -3.81
C ILE A 77 7.30 -6.06 -5.29
N PHE A 78 6.24 -6.31 -6.05
CA PHE A 78 6.15 -5.93 -7.46
C PHE A 78 5.09 -4.84 -7.63
N VAL A 79 5.36 -3.89 -8.52
CA VAL A 79 4.46 -2.78 -8.85
C VAL A 79 4.15 -2.87 -10.33
N MET A 80 2.87 -2.79 -10.68
CA MET A 80 2.44 -2.87 -12.07
C MET A 80 2.65 -1.52 -12.78
N PRO A 81 3.11 -1.48 -14.04
CA PRO A 81 3.04 -0.26 -14.85
C PRO A 81 1.59 0.17 -15.08
N ASP A 82 1.37 1.42 -15.49
CA ASP A 82 0.02 1.89 -15.78
C ASP A 82 -0.50 1.21 -17.05
N LEU A 83 -1.64 0.52 -16.93
CA LEU A 83 -2.28 -0.12 -18.07
C LEU A 83 -3.05 0.93 -18.91
N PRO A 84 -3.05 0.82 -20.25
CA PRO A 84 -3.78 1.74 -21.11
C PRO A 84 -5.30 1.57 -20.99
N TYR A 85 -5.77 0.40 -20.55
CA TYR A 85 -7.19 0.09 -20.36
C TYR A 85 -7.35 -1.14 -19.44
N TRP A 86 -8.50 -1.28 -18.78
CA TRP A 86 -8.72 -2.28 -17.72
C TRP A 86 -9.72 -3.38 -18.08
N GLY A 87 -10.30 -3.41 -19.27
CA GLY A 87 -11.21 -4.49 -19.64
C GLY A 87 -11.34 -4.67 -21.14
N ARG A 88 -12.03 -5.71 -21.57
CA ARG A 88 -12.33 -5.98 -22.98
C ARG A 88 -13.36 -7.12 -23.04
N ASP A 89 -14.29 -7.04 -23.98
CA ASP A 89 -15.21 -8.14 -24.32
C ASP A 89 -15.91 -8.76 -23.08
N GLY A 90 -16.45 -7.90 -22.20
CA GLY A 90 -17.13 -8.30 -20.96
C GLY A 90 -16.22 -8.74 -19.81
N CYS A 91 -14.90 -8.77 -20.00
CA CYS A 91 -13.92 -9.04 -18.96
C CYS A 91 -13.34 -7.74 -18.41
N ILE A 92 -13.16 -7.67 -17.09
CA ILE A 92 -12.65 -6.48 -16.40
C ILE A 92 -11.62 -6.83 -15.33
N LEU A 93 -10.59 -6.00 -15.21
CA LEU A 93 -9.56 -6.06 -14.19
C LEU A 93 -9.88 -5.03 -13.10
N ILE A 94 -9.77 -5.44 -11.84
CA ILE A 94 -9.95 -4.57 -10.66
C ILE A 94 -8.88 -4.89 -9.62
N GLY A 95 -8.62 -3.95 -8.70
CA GLY A 95 -7.61 -4.12 -7.67
C GLY A 95 -6.22 -4.38 -8.23
N ASP A 96 -5.44 -5.26 -7.58
CA ASP A 96 -4.05 -5.55 -7.98
C ASP A 96 -3.92 -6.10 -9.40
N ALA A 97 -4.98 -6.69 -9.98
CA ALA A 97 -4.98 -7.17 -11.36
C ALA A 97 -4.94 -6.01 -12.38
N ALA A 98 -5.49 -4.84 -12.02
CA ALA A 98 -5.47 -3.64 -12.84
C ALA A 98 -4.34 -2.67 -12.44
N HIS A 99 -4.00 -2.63 -11.15
CA HIS A 99 -3.14 -1.58 -10.61
C HIS A 99 -2.40 -1.96 -9.32
N ALA A 100 -1.63 -3.06 -9.31
CA ALA A 100 -0.82 -3.43 -8.15
C ALA A 100 0.06 -2.26 -7.65
N LEU A 101 -0.28 -1.73 -6.47
CA LEU A 101 0.31 -0.52 -5.89
C LEU A 101 1.49 -0.85 -4.97
N PRO A 102 2.46 0.08 -4.81
CA PRO A 102 3.46 -0.06 -3.75
C PRO A 102 2.78 -0.14 -2.36
N PRO A 103 3.22 -1.04 -1.46
CA PRO A 103 2.59 -1.24 -0.15
C PRO A 103 2.71 -0.01 0.76
N ARG A 104 3.61 0.94 0.42
CA ARG A 104 3.80 2.20 1.15
C ARG A 104 2.55 3.05 1.26
N SER A 105 1.62 2.95 0.31
CA SER A 105 0.34 3.68 0.40
C SER A 105 -0.61 3.06 1.45
N GLY A 106 -0.48 1.76 1.71
CA GLY A 106 -1.47 0.99 2.46
C GLY A 106 -2.87 1.01 1.84
N GLN A 107 -3.02 1.40 0.57
CA GLN A 107 -4.31 1.63 -0.07
C GLN A 107 -4.76 0.50 -1.02
N GLY A 108 -3.93 -0.51 -1.32
CA GLY A 108 -4.26 -1.52 -2.35
C GLY A 108 -5.63 -2.17 -2.17
N ALA A 109 -5.92 -2.67 -0.96
CA ALA A 109 -7.22 -3.25 -0.63
C ALA A 109 -8.37 -2.22 -0.72
N SER A 110 -8.15 -1.00 -0.22
CA SER A 110 -9.14 0.09 -0.32
C SER A 110 -9.45 0.43 -1.78
N GLN A 111 -8.46 0.42 -2.66
CA GLN A 111 -8.68 0.68 -4.09
C GLN A 111 -9.49 -0.44 -4.75
N ALA A 112 -9.26 -1.70 -4.40
CA ALA A 112 -10.09 -2.81 -4.90
C ALA A 112 -11.56 -2.68 -4.47
N PHE A 113 -11.83 -2.24 -3.22
CA PHE A 113 -13.19 -1.96 -2.76
C PHE A 113 -13.83 -0.77 -3.50
N GLU A 114 -13.08 0.31 -3.68
CA GLU A 114 -13.54 1.48 -4.44
C GLU A 114 -13.86 1.11 -5.90
N ASP A 115 -13.08 0.22 -6.53
CA ASP A 115 -13.35 -0.28 -7.88
C ASP A 115 -14.63 -1.11 -7.94
N GLY A 116 -14.85 -1.98 -6.95
CA GLY A 116 -16.06 -2.80 -6.86
C GLY A 116 -17.32 -1.94 -6.70
N GLU A 117 -17.27 -0.92 -5.84
CA GLU A 117 -18.37 0.05 -5.69
C GLU A 117 -18.59 0.84 -6.99
N ALA A 118 -17.52 1.33 -7.63
CA ALA A 118 -17.62 2.11 -8.85
C ALA A 118 -18.25 1.30 -9.99
N LEU A 119 -17.79 0.06 -10.17
CA LEU A 119 -18.31 -0.85 -11.19
C LEU A 119 -19.79 -1.15 -10.97
N ALA A 120 -20.20 -1.44 -9.72
CA ALA A 120 -21.59 -1.71 -9.39
C ALA A 120 -22.51 -0.51 -9.69
N LEU A 121 -22.08 0.70 -9.32
CA LEU A 121 -22.86 1.93 -9.56
C LEU A 121 -22.94 2.28 -11.05
N LEU A 122 -21.84 2.12 -11.80
CA LEU A 122 -21.83 2.35 -13.24
C LEU A 122 -22.73 1.36 -13.98
N LEU A 123 -22.67 0.07 -13.62
CA LEU A 123 -23.48 -0.97 -14.25
C LEU A 123 -24.97 -0.76 -13.96
N ALA A 124 -25.33 -0.47 -12.71
CA ALA A 124 -26.72 -0.13 -12.37
C ALA A 124 -27.20 1.09 -13.17
N GLY A 125 -26.40 2.16 -13.20
CA GLY A 125 -26.76 3.40 -13.89
C GLY A 125 -26.91 3.25 -15.42
N TYR A 126 -26.12 2.39 -16.06
CA TYR A 126 -26.29 2.12 -17.49
C TYR A 126 -27.42 1.15 -17.79
N LEU A 127 -27.66 0.12 -16.95
CA LEU A 127 -28.81 -0.78 -17.12
C LEU A 127 -30.16 -0.06 -16.96
N GLU A 128 -30.22 1.04 -16.19
CA GLU A 128 -31.43 1.86 -16.08
C GLU A 128 -31.67 2.73 -17.33
N LYS A 129 -30.61 3.12 -18.05
CA LYS A 129 -30.68 4.03 -19.20
C LYS A 129 -30.75 3.30 -20.53
N GLU A 130 -29.99 2.23 -20.68
CA GLU A 130 -29.82 1.49 -21.92
C GLU A 130 -30.81 0.32 -21.97
N HIS A 131 -31.34 0.03 -23.16
CA HIS A 131 -32.21 -1.13 -23.36
C HIS A 131 -31.43 -2.42 -23.66
N ASP A 132 -30.14 -2.29 -24.03
CA ASP A 132 -29.26 -3.40 -24.37
C ASP A 132 -28.22 -3.67 -23.25
N PRO A 133 -28.24 -4.85 -22.61
CA PRO A 133 -27.27 -5.23 -21.59
C PRO A 133 -25.80 -5.20 -22.06
N ASP A 134 -25.51 -5.50 -23.33
CA ASP A 134 -24.14 -5.58 -23.82
C ASP A 134 -23.50 -4.18 -23.96
N ASP A 135 -24.30 -3.17 -24.35
CA ASP A 135 -23.86 -1.77 -24.36
C ASP A 135 -23.65 -1.27 -22.93
N ALA A 136 -24.55 -1.61 -21.99
CA ALA A 136 -24.40 -1.26 -20.59
C ALA A 136 -23.08 -1.81 -20.00
N ILE A 137 -22.77 -3.08 -20.24
CA ILE A 137 -21.50 -3.70 -19.80
C ILE A 137 -20.29 -2.97 -20.40
N SER A 138 -20.30 -2.74 -21.71
CA SER A 138 -19.18 -2.10 -22.41
C SER A 138 -18.91 -0.69 -21.87
N ARG A 139 -19.96 0.09 -21.64
CA ARG A 139 -19.86 1.44 -21.07
C ARG A 139 -19.44 1.44 -19.61
N SER A 140 -19.88 0.47 -18.80
CA SER A 140 -19.42 0.34 -17.42
C SER A 140 -17.93 0.06 -17.33
N ILE A 141 -17.37 -0.78 -18.22
CA ILE A 141 -15.93 -1.06 -18.26
C ILE A 141 -15.15 0.21 -18.60
N LEU A 142 -15.60 0.96 -19.62
CA LEU A 142 -14.98 2.23 -19.99
C LEU A 142 -15.08 3.27 -18.86
N GLY A 143 -16.27 3.43 -18.29
CA GLY A 143 -16.51 4.36 -17.20
C GLY A 143 -15.69 4.03 -15.96
N LEU A 144 -15.48 2.75 -15.65
CA LEU A 144 -14.62 2.36 -14.53
C LEU A 144 -13.21 2.87 -14.75
N PHE A 145 -12.63 2.60 -15.92
CA PHE A 145 -11.29 3.06 -16.27
C PHE A 145 -11.18 4.60 -16.18
N GLU A 146 -12.12 5.34 -16.78
CA GLU A 146 -12.07 6.80 -16.82
C GLU A 146 -12.24 7.46 -15.44
N VAL A 147 -13.08 6.88 -14.57
CA VAL A 147 -13.31 7.39 -13.21
C VAL A 147 -12.17 7.03 -12.27
N ARG A 148 -11.65 5.81 -12.36
CA ARG A 148 -10.73 5.24 -11.35
C ARG A 148 -9.26 5.37 -11.72
N ALA A 149 -8.88 5.26 -12.99
CA ALA A 149 -7.47 5.33 -13.38
C ALA A 149 -6.77 6.62 -12.92
N PRO A 150 -7.38 7.83 -13.02
CA PRO A 150 -6.75 9.05 -12.52
C PRO A 150 -6.53 9.03 -11.00
N ARG A 151 -7.48 8.48 -10.23
CA ARG A 151 -7.41 8.39 -8.77
C ARG A 151 -6.30 7.44 -8.34
N VAL A 152 -6.27 6.24 -8.92
CA VAL A 152 -5.27 5.21 -8.63
C VAL A 152 -3.87 5.69 -9.04
N ASN A 153 -3.73 6.29 -10.21
CA ASN A 153 -2.45 6.82 -10.69
C ASN A 153 -1.93 7.95 -9.78
N GLY A 154 -2.83 8.79 -9.25
CA GLY A 154 -2.49 9.80 -8.24
C GLY A 154 -1.92 9.16 -6.97
N ILE A 155 -2.60 8.15 -6.42
CA ILE A 155 -2.14 7.40 -5.23
C ILE A 155 -0.79 6.73 -5.48
N LYS A 156 -0.61 6.12 -6.66
CA LYS A 156 0.65 5.51 -7.07
C LYS A 156 1.78 6.53 -7.17
N ALA A 157 1.53 7.67 -7.82
CA ALA A 157 2.51 8.74 -7.96
C ALA A 157 2.92 9.29 -6.58
N ASP A 158 1.97 9.49 -5.68
CA ASP A 158 2.27 9.91 -4.31
C ASP A 158 3.10 8.86 -3.58
N ALA A 159 2.73 7.58 -3.65
CA ALA A 159 3.50 6.49 -3.03
C ALA A 159 4.94 6.34 -3.56
N LEU A 160 5.20 6.80 -4.78
CA LEU A 160 6.53 6.82 -5.40
C LEU A 160 7.31 8.11 -5.08
N ARG A 161 6.63 9.24 -4.82
CA ARG A 161 7.25 10.51 -4.40
C ARG A 161 7.93 10.40 -3.04
N TRP A 162 7.34 9.64 -2.12
CA TRP A 162 7.94 9.32 -0.84
C TRP A 162 9.12 8.37 -1.05
N LYS A 163 10.30 8.94 -1.29
CA LYS A 163 11.56 8.21 -1.31
C LYS A 163 11.99 7.98 0.13
N ASP A 164 12.32 6.74 0.44
CA ASP A 164 12.95 6.41 1.72
C ASP A 164 14.22 7.28 1.87
N PRO A 165 14.45 7.87 3.05
CA PRO A 165 15.69 8.57 3.29
C PRO A 165 16.86 7.64 2.95
N LYS A 166 17.90 8.17 2.29
CA LYS A 166 19.12 7.38 2.09
C LYS A 166 19.66 6.97 3.45
N MET A 167 19.70 5.67 3.69
CA MET A 167 20.11 5.05 4.93
C MET A 167 21.57 4.54 4.80
N PRO A 168 22.43 4.60 5.84
CA PRO A 168 22.10 4.95 7.22
C PRO A 168 21.85 6.45 7.47
N MET A 169 20.82 6.80 8.26
CA MET A 169 20.60 8.17 8.73
C MET A 169 21.56 8.52 9.88
N SER A 170 22.03 9.76 9.94
CA SER A 170 22.77 10.26 11.10
C SER A 170 21.86 10.42 12.33
N TRP A 171 22.44 10.33 13.53
CA TRP A 171 21.69 10.44 14.78
C TRP A 171 20.85 11.73 14.89
N LEU A 172 21.36 12.85 14.35
CA LEU A 172 20.63 14.14 14.29
C LEU A 172 19.38 14.05 13.40
N LYS A 173 19.46 13.37 12.25
CA LYS A 173 18.32 13.17 11.35
C LYS A 173 17.28 12.28 12.00
N THR A 174 17.71 11.22 12.68
CA THR A 174 16.82 10.33 13.45
C THR A 174 16.11 11.10 14.56
N MET A 175 16.85 11.90 15.35
CA MET A 175 16.25 12.72 16.42
C MET A 175 15.25 13.74 15.86
N GLY A 176 15.60 14.41 14.74
CA GLY A 176 14.69 15.32 14.03
C GLY A 176 13.42 14.64 13.53
N LEU A 177 13.52 13.42 12.99
CA LEU A 177 12.37 12.61 12.59
C LEU A 177 11.44 12.35 13.78
N TYR A 178 11.95 11.86 14.91
CA TYR A 178 11.14 11.58 16.08
C TYR A 178 10.53 12.84 16.71
N ILE A 179 11.25 13.96 16.74
CA ILE A 179 10.69 15.26 17.17
C ILE A 179 9.55 15.68 16.25
N SER A 180 9.72 15.55 14.93
CA SER A 180 8.67 15.89 13.96
C SER A 180 7.42 15.03 14.16
N LEU A 181 7.57 13.71 14.33
CA LEU A 181 6.47 12.79 14.62
C LEU A 181 5.79 13.12 15.95
N PHE A 182 6.56 13.47 16.98
CA PHE A 182 6.02 13.89 18.27
C PHE A 182 5.16 15.15 18.15
N ILE A 183 5.64 16.16 17.42
CA ILE A 183 4.90 17.41 17.16
C ILE A 183 3.64 17.11 16.33
N LEU A 184 3.76 16.29 15.29
CA LEU A 184 2.64 15.87 14.42
C LEU A 184 1.51 15.23 15.23
N VAL A 185 1.85 14.36 16.19
CA VAL A 185 0.88 13.63 17.02
C VAL A 185 0.30 14.51 18.14
N ARG A 186 1.10 15.38 18.77
CA ARG A 186 0.66 16.18 19.93
C ARG A 186 -0.01 17.50 19.59
N VAL A 187 0.25 18.07 18.41
CA VAL A 187 -0.30 19.37 18.02
C VAL A 187 -1.61 19.17 17.25
N LYS A 188 -2.75 19.32 17.94
CA LYS A 188 -4.12 19.26 17.37
C LYS A 188 -4.32 20.11 16.09
N LYS A 189 -3.60 21.24 15.95
CA LYS A 189 -3.66 22.09 14.74
C LYS A 189 -2.97 21.46 13.52
N VAL A 190 -1.94 20.62 13.72
CA VAL A 190 -1.27 19.90 12.63
C VAL A 190 -2.13 18.71 12.17
N LEU A 191 -2.86 18.06 13.08
CA LEU A 191 -3.90 17.09 12.72
C LEU A 191 -4.96 17.67 11.76
N ASN A 192 -5.32 18.97 11.89
CA ASN A 192 -6.17 19.68 10.92
C ASN A 192 -5.47 20.01 9.60
N LEU A 193 -4.14 19.99 9.54
CA LEU A 193 -3.35 20.09 8.30
C LEU A 193 -3.36 18.76 7.52
N PHE A 194 -3.50 17.64 8.23
CA PHE A 194 -3.71 16.28 7.68
C PHE A 194 -5.19 15.88 7.59
N ALA A 195 -6.11 16.74 8.03
CA ALA A 195 -7.53 16.57 7.73
C ALA A 195 -7.68 16.64 6.22
N ARG A 196 -7.71 15.46 5.58
CA ARG A 196 -7.76 15.30 4.12
C ARG A 196 -8.90 16.16 3.59
N ARG A 197 -8.54 17.23 2.87
CA ARG A 197 -9.49 18.05 2.12
C ARG A 197 -10.01 17.36 0.86
N ASP A 198 -9.49 16.18 0.53
CA ASP A 198 -9.98 15.29 -0.53
C ASP A 198 -10.70 14.06 0.07
N LEU A 199 -11.92 14.25 0.57
CA LEU A 199 -12.81 13.11 0.78
C LEU A 199 -13.31 12.65 -0.60
N TRP A 200 -12.43 12.01 -1.37
CA TRP A 200 -12.80 11.40 -2.62
C TRP A 200 -13.85 10.32 -2.33
N ASN A 201 -14.99 10.43 -3.01
CA ASN A 201 -16.14 9.56 -2.81
C ASN A 201 -16.50 8.90 -4.14
N VAL A 202 -16.59 7.56 -4.13
CA VAL A 202 -16.88 6.76 -5.32
C VAL A 202 -18.22 7.18 -5.94
N ARG A 203 -19.27 7.27 -5.12
CA ARG A 203 -20.63 7.59 -5.55
C ARG A 203 -20.71 8.97 -6.20
N ASP A 204 -20.09 9.98 -5.61
CA ASP A 204 -20.10 11.33 -6.18
C ASP A 204 -19.36 11.37 -7.52
N ALA A 205 -18.22 10.67 -7.62
CA ALA A 205 -17.44 10.58 -8.84
C ALA A 205 -18.21 9.88 -9.98
N VAL A 206 -18.87 8.75 -9.67
CA VAL A 206 -19.69 8.00 -10.63
C VAL A 206 -20.94 8.78 -11.02
N SER A 207 -21.62 9.41 -10.08
CA SER A 207 -22.83 10.20 -10.37
C SER A 207 -22.51 11.37 -11.30
N LYS A 208 -21.38 12.05 -11.07
CA LYS A 208 -20.89 13.11 -11.95
C LYS A 208 -20.50 12.60 -13.33
N TYR A 209 -19.99 11.37 -13.41
CA TYR A 209 -19.64 10.75 -14.68
C TYR A 209 -20.88 10.38 -15.50
N LEU A 210 -21.86 9.72 -14.88
CA LEU A 210 -23.13 9.33 -15.52
C LEU A 210 -24.01 10.53 -15.91
N ALA A 211 -23.77 11.72 -15.35
CA ALA A 211 -24.50 12.94 -15.68
C ALA A 211 -23.92 13.71 -16.89
N ARG A 212 -22.76 13.28 -17.42
CA ARG A 212 -22.19 13.82 -18.67
C ARG A 212 -22.86 13.18 -19.88
#